data_AF-A0A7K8Q755-F1
#
_entry.id   AF-A0A7K8Q755-F1
#
_cell.length_a   1.000
_cell.length_b   1.000
_cell.length_c   1.000
_cell.angle_alpha   90.00
_cell.angle_beta   90.00
_cell.angle_gamma   90.00
#
_symmetry.space_group_name_H-M   'P 1'
#
loop_
_entity.id
_entity.type
_entity.pdbx_description
1 polymer ?
#
loop_
_entity_poly.entity_id
_entity_poly.type
_entity_poly.pdbx_seq_one_letter_code
_entity_poly.pdbx_strand_id
1 'polypeptide(L)'
;MTSVLQPRECKVTKKPQKCYGFYLRIEKDVAGHIIRNVERNSPAEKAGLKDGDRVLRVNGVFVDKEEHAQVVESIRNSGNSVVLLVLDDTSYQKAQKEGVNLEELEQKTSTGQQQEESPLSTVNRETTAVPQPRLCYLVKEEKGYGFSLKTTEGQKGLFIVELSAQGAAAKAGVQNNDRLIEINGKNVENDTHEEVVEKVKKSENHVMFLLSNEETDRYFTSQKKVLSKESASLRLLPFKPRLVEIQKGTSGYGFYLRLEQNTGDHVIKDVNSGSPAATAGLKDNDILVAVNGEQVDGLDHESVVGKIKQSEAKITLLVADKETDTMYKLAQISPFSYYYKAQDSNAAKVEERMELHTEQKVNHKPRICKMVKGSSGFGFSLNMIKNKPGLFINEVHNHGPADRAGVENDDFLVEVNGVNVSNESYDKVVARIQNSGDRLTLLVCSKDAYRYFQGHNIPITASMAD
;
A
#
# COMPACT_ATOMS: atom_id res chain seq x y z
N MET A 1 14.03 -18.24 40.51
CA MET A 1 13.32 -18.31 39.21
C MET A 1 13.03 -16.89 38.78
N THR A 2 13.82 -16.35 37.85
CA THR A 2 13.61 -15.01 37.28
C THR A 2 12.33 -15.03 36.45
N SER A 3 11.27 -14.35 36.89
CA SER A 3 10.05 -14.20 36.08
C SER A 3 10.41 -13.53 34.75
N VAL A 4 10.14 -14.21 33.66
CA VAL A 4 10.36 -13.70 32.30
C VAL A 4 9.30 -12.62 32.06
N LEU A 5 9.72 -11.43 31.62
CA LEU A 5 8.80 -10.39 31.17
C LEU A 5 8.18 -10.88 29.85
N GLN A 6 6.93 -11.33 29.89
CA GLN A 6 6.22 -11.85 28.72
C GLN A 6 4.99 -11.00 28.41
N PRO A 7 5.10 -10.07 27.45
CA PRO A 7 3.94 -9.40 26.87
C PRO A 7 2.96 -10.39 26.25
N ARG A 8 1.67 -10.01 26.23
CA ARG A 8 0.59 -10.78 25.60
C ARG A 8 -0.06 -9.93 24.52
N GLU A 9 -0.17 -10.47 23.31
CA GLU A 9 -0.94 -9.85 22.26
C GLU A 9 -2.42 -10.25 22.38
N CYS A 10 -3.30 -9.25 22.51
CA CYS A 10 -4.74 -9.41 22.65
C CYS A 10 -5.45 -8.76 21.46
N LYS A 11 -5.96 -9.57 20.53
CA LYS A 11 -6.81 -9.11 19.42
C LYS A 11 -8.28 -9.04 19.86
N VAL A 12 -8.75 -7.84 20.16
CA VAL A 12 -10.11 -7.60 20.64
C VAL A 12 -11.04 -7.21 19.48
N THR A 13 -12.07 -8.02 19.21
CA THR A 13 -13.03 -7.77 18.12
C THR A 13 -14.47 -7.62 18.64
N LYS A 14 -15.13 -6.49 18.35
CA LYS A 14 -16.50 -6.17 18.77
C LYS A 14 -17.47 -6.11 17.58
N LYS A 15 -18.77 -6.29 17.87
CA LYS A 15 -19.83 -6.05 16.88
C LYS A 15 -19.98 -4.55 16.57
N PRO A 16 -20.46 -4.16 15.37
CA PRO A 16 -20.77 -2.77 15.06
C PRO A 16 -21.66 -2.12 16.13
N GLN A 17 -21.39 -0.86 16.48
CA GLN A 17 -22.10 -0.08 17.51
C GLN A 17 -22.09 -0.66 18.93
N LYS A 18 -21.32 -1.73 19.21
CA LYS A 18 -21.02 -2.21 20.57
C LYS A 18 -19.67 -1.65 21.06
N CYS A 19 -19.39 -1.79 22.35
CA CYS A 19 -18.11 -1.48 22.99
C CYS A 19 -17.18 -2.71 23.02
N TYR A 20 -15.89 -2.50 23.27
CA TYR A 20 -14.92 -3.59 23.46
C TYR A 20 -15.06 -4.29 24.82
N GLY A 21 -15.73 -3.66 25.79
CA GLY A 21 -15.99 -4.22 27.13
C GLY A 21 -14.81 -4.10 28.08
N PHE A 22 -14.03 -3.02 27.99
CA PHE A 22 -13.03 -2.62 28.96
C PHE A 22 -12.96 -1.08 29.01
N TYR A 23 -12.39 -0.52 30.07
CA TYR A 23 -11.98 0.87 30.16
C TYR A 23 -10.46 0.97 30.10
N LEU A 24 -9.97 1.99 29.39
CA LEU A 24 -8.60 2.44 29.51
C LEU A 24 -8.57 3.60 30.51
N ARG A 25 -7.64 3.58 31.48
CA ARG A 25 -7.51 4.64 32.48
C ARG A 25 -6.04 5.02 32.70
N ILE A 26 -5.84 6.24 33.18
CA ILE A 26 -4.64 6.64 33.91
C ILE A 26 -5.03 6.77 35.38
N GLU A 27 -4.21 6.21 36.26
CA GLU A 27 -4.38 6.32 37.71
C GLU A 27 -3.29 7.24 38.27
N LYS A 28 -3.63 7.99 39.32
CA LYS A 28 -2.69 8.92 39.96
C LYS A 28 -1.51 8.11 40.52
N ASP A 29 -0.29 8.57 40.25
CA ASP A 29 0.96 7.98 40.72
C ASP A 29 1.22 6.54 40.20
N VAL A 30 0.52 6.12 39.12
CA VAL A 30 0.73 4.83 38.44
C VAL A 30 1.06 5.09 36.97
N ALA A 31 2.20 4.57 36.53
CA ALA A 31 2.67 4.73 35.15
C ALA A 31 1.99 3.75 34.18
N GLY A 32 1.90 4.18 32.92
CA GLY A 32 1.32 3.42 31.80
C GLY A 32 -0.20 3.54 31.69
N HIS A 33 -0.75 3.03 30.59
CA HIS A 33 -2.19 3.02 30.33
C HIS A 33 -2.83 1.71 30.79
N ILE A 34 -3.81 1.80 31.68
CA ILE A 34 -4.30 0.66 32.45
C ILE A 34 -5.64 0.17 31.90
N ILE A 35 -5.74 -1.15 31.67
CA ILE A 35 -6.99 -1.85 31.41
C ILE A 35 -7.75 -2.06 32.73
N ARG A 36 -9.01 -1.62 32.80
CA ARG A 36 -9.90 -1.74 33.96
C ARG A 36 -11.31 -2.14 33.55
N ASN A 37 -12.03 -2.76 34.48
CA ASN A 37 -13.39 -3.27 34.31
C ASN A 37 -13.59 -4.01 32.97
N VAL A 38 -12.76 -5.01 32.74
CA VAL A 38 -13.00 -6.02 31.71
C VAL A 38 -14.33 -6.71 32.03
N GLU A 39 -15.34 -6.42 31.22
CA GLU A 39 -16.70 -6.90 31.41
C GLU A 39 -16.78 -8.42 31.15
N ARG A 40 -17.54 -9.15 31.96
CA ARG A 40 -17.74 -10.60 31.75
C ARG A 40 -18.42 -10.90 30.42
N ASN A 41 -17.96 -11.94 29.74
CA ASN A 41 -18.37 -12.38 28.41
C ASN A 41 -18.17 -11.34 27.29
N SER A 42 -17.41 -10.28 27.55
CA SER A 42 -17.12 -9.22 26.60
C SER A 42 -16.07 -9.64 25.55
N PRO A 43 -15.94 -8.89 24.44
CA PRO A 43 -14.82 -9.05 23.52
C PRO A 43 -13.45 -8.98 24.20
N ALA A 44 -13.28 -8.07 25.16
CA ALA A 44 -12.02 -7.89 25.90
C ALA A 44 -11.63 -9.12 26.70
N GLU A 45 -12.55 -9.68 27.50
CA GLU A 45 -12.30 -10.87 28.31
C GLU A 45 -11.95 -12.07 27.42
N LYS A 46 -12.70 -12.26 26.32
CA LYS A 46 -12.48 -13.33 25.35
C LYS A 46 -11.15 -13.22 24.61
N ALA A 47 -10.66 -12.00 24.41
CA ALA A 47 -9.36 -11.72 23.81
C ALA A 47 -8.20 -11.86 24.81
N GLY A 48 -8.49 -12.20 26.07
CA GLY A 48 -7.47 -12.46 27.10
C GLY A 48 -6.99 -11.21 27.84
N LEU A 49 -7.64 -10.05 27.66
CA LEU A 49 -7.35 -8.85 28.46
C LEU A 49 -7.76 -9.09 29.91
N LYS A 50 -6.92 -8.61 30.83
CA LYS A 50 -7.18 -8.70 32.27
C LYS A 50 -7.18 -7.32 32.91
N ASP A 51 -7.97 -7.17 33.97
CA ASP A 51 -7.92 -5.99 34.82
C ASP A 51 -6.51 -5.85 35.40
N GLY A 52 -5.93 -4.67 35.19
CA GLY A 52 -4.56 -4.39 35.59
C GLY A 52 -3.51 -4.60 34.49
N ASP A 53 -3.89 -4.96 33.27
CA ASP A 53 -2.96 -5.00 32.15
C ASP A 53 -2.53 -3.58 31.73
N ARG A 54 -1.27 -3.41 31.33
CA ARG A 54 -0.67 -2.16 30.83
C ARG A 54 -0.52 -2.25 29.33
N VAL A 55 -1.08 -1.30 28.60
CA VAL A 55 -1.01 -1.26 27.14
C VAL A 55 0.35 -0.76 26.70
N LEU A 56 1.15 -1.64 26.11
CA LEU A 56 2.45 -1.32 25.53
C LEU A 56 2.33 -0.92 24.06
N ARG A 57 1.48 -1.61 23.28
CA ARG A 57 1.25 -1.29 21.87
C ARG A 57 -0.23 -1.32 21.48
N VAL A 58 -0.59 -0.50 20.50
CA VAL A 58 -1.89 -0.55 19.79
C VAL A 58 -1.59 -0.74 18.30
N ASN A 59 -2.05 -1.87 17.73
CA ASN A 59 -1.79 -2.27 16.34
C ASN A 59 -0.30 -2.17 15.94
N GLY A 60 0.60 -2.65 16.82
CA GLY A 60 2.04 -2.64 16.59
C GLY A 60 2.75 -1.30 16.89
N VAL A 61 2.02 -0.20 17.16
CA VAL A 61 2.61 1.08 17.56
C VAL A 61 2.84 1.10 19.06
N PHE A 62 4.05 1.43 19.52
CA PHE A 62 4.37 1.60 20.95
C PHE A 62 3.67 2.83 21.52
N VAL A 63 2.94 2.66 22.63
CA VAL A 63 2.08 3.70 23.20
C VAL A 63 2.29 3.94 24.69
N ASP A 64 3.19 3.21 25.37
CA ASP A 64 3.38 3.32 26.83
C ASP A 64 3.72 4.75 27.30
N LYS A 65 4.39 5.52 26.45
CA LYS A 65 4.82 6.91 26.69
C LYS A 65 3.93 7.95 26.01
N GLU A 66 2.89 7.53 25.30
CA GLU A 66 2.00 8.45 24.59
C GLU A 66 0.97 9.08 25.54
N GLU A 67 0.31 10.15 25.11
CA GLU A 67 -0.76 10.75 25.91
C GLU A 67 -2.00 9.86 25.91
N HIS A 68 -2.71 9.80 27.06
CA HIS A 68 -3.90 8.97 27.20
C HIS A 68 -4.93 9.17 26.09
N ALA A 69 -5.16 10.43 25.70
CA ALA A 69 -6.11 10.76 24.64
C ALA A 69 -5.72 10.14 23.29
N GLN A 70 -4.43 10.11 22.97
CA GLN A 70 -3.90 9.55 21.72
C GLN A 70 -4.02 8.02 21.70
N VAL A 71 -3.83 7.36 22.85
CA VAL A 71 -4.04 5.91 22.98
C VAL A 71 -5.52 5.56 22.87
N VAL A 72 -6.41 6.33 23.51
CA VAL A 72 -7.87 6.16 23.37
C VAL A 72 -8.30 6.36 21.92
N GLU A 73 -7.77 7.38 21.24
CA GLU A 73 -8.07 7.65 19.84
C GLU A 73 -7.56 6.52 18.93
N SER A 74 -6.35 6.01 19.17
CA SER A 74 -5.79 4.86 18.43
C SER A 74 -6.68 3.62 18.54
N ILE A 75 -7.17 3.32 19.75
CA ILE A 75 -8.11 2.21 19.98
C ILE A 75 -9.47 2.47 19.32
N ARG A 76 -9.97 3.72 19.34
CA ARG A 76 -11.24 4.10 18.70
C ARG A 76 -11.16 4.02 17.17
N ASN A 77 -10.07 4.50 16.59
CA ASN A 77 -9.81 4.52 15.14
C ASN A 77 -9.55 3.12 14.58
N SER A 78 -9.21 2.16 15.45
CA SER A 78 -9.18 0.72 15.11
C SER A 78 -10.58 0.16 14.78
N GLY A 79 -11.65 0.93 15.03
CA GLY A 79 -13.00 0.61 14.58
C GLY A 79 -13.63 -0.52 15.40
N ASN A 80 -13.73 -1.71 14.82
CA ASN A 80 -14.33 -2.88 15.46
C ASN A 80 -13.32 -3.95 15.86
N SER A 81 -12.04 -3.83 15.48
CA SER A 81 -10.99 -4.77 15.86
C SER A 81 -9.74 -3.99 16.23
N VAL A 82 -9.16 -4.26 17.39
CA VAL A 82 -7.91 -3.66 17.86
C VAL A 82 -6.97 -4.75 18.36
N VAL A 83 -5.68 -4.66 18.03
CA VAL A 83 -4.63 -5.51 18.58
C VAL A 83 -3.91 -4.74 19.67
N LEU A 84 -3.89 -5.26 20.88
CA LEU A 84 -3.22 -4.65 22.01
C LEU A 84 -2.09 -5.55 22.47
N LEU A 85 -0.86 -5.06 22.45
CA LEU A 85 0.20 -5.70 23.22
C LEU A 85 0.10 -5.19 24.65
N VAL A 86 -0.09 -6.10 25.59
CA VAL A 86 -0.23 -5.76 27.01
C VAL A 86 0.79 -6.50 27.88
N LEU A 87 1.18 -5.86 28.98
CA LEU A 87 2.01 -6.46 30.02
C LEU A 87 1.25 -6.44 31.35
N ASP A 88 1.27 -7.52 32.12
CA ASP A 88 0.61 -7.52 33.42
C ASP A 88 1.29 -6.55 34.40
N ASP A 89 0.54 -6.08 35.40
CA ASP A 89 1.03 -5.11 36.38
C ASP A 89 2.34 -5.53 37.05
N THR A 90 2.47 -6.79 37.47
CA THR A 90 3.67 -7.26 38.19
C THR A 90 4.90 -7.24 37.30
N SER A 91 4.76 -7.67 36.04
CA SER A 91 5.82 -7.64 35.04
C SER A 91 6.18 -6.20 34.65
N TYR A 92 5.19 -5.33 34.48
CA TYR A 92 5.41 -3.93 34.15
C TYR A 92 6.17 -3.18 35.25
N GLN A 93 5.76 -3.34 36.51
CA GLN A 93 6.45 -2.72 37.66
C GLN A 93 7.89 -3.23 37.80
N LYS A 94 8.12 -4.52 37.54
CA LYS A 94 9.47 -5.10 37.52
C LYS A 94 10.32 -4.48 36.41
N ALA A 95 9.79 -4.40 35.19
CA ALA A 95 10.48 -3.81 34.05
C ALA A 95 10.87 -2.35 34.31
N GLN A 96 10.00 -1.57 34.96
CA GLN A 96 10.29 -0.19 35.36
C GLN A 96 11.40 -0.10 36.41
N LYS A 97 11.39 -0.96 37.44
CA LYS A 97 12.45 -0.99 38.47
C LYS A 97 13.81 -1.42 37.90
N GLU A 98 13.80 -2.31 36.93
CA GLU A 98 15.01 -2.83 36.27
C GLU A 98 15.48 -1.94 35.11
N GLY A 99 14.76 -0.86 34.78
CA GLY A 99 15.12 0.08 33.72
C GLY A 99 15.06 -0.54 32.31
N VAL A 100 14.23 -1.55 32.10
CA VAL A 100 14.11 -2.27 30.82
C VAL A 100 13.46 -1.37 29.77
N ASN A 101 14.02 -1.35 28.56
CA ASN A 101 13.38 -0.66 27.43
C ASN A 101 12.14 -1.43 26.97
N LEU A 102 10.96 -0.99 27.42
CA LEU A 102 9.67 -1.60 27.08
C LEU A 102 9.34 -1.57 25.58
N GLU A 103 9.97 -0.68 24.81
CA GLU A 103 9.80 -0.59 23.36
C GLU A 103 10.46 -1.77 22.62
N GLU A 104 11.51 -2.35 23.19
CA GLU A 104 12.25 -3.49 22.61
C GLU A 104 11.70 -4.86 23.03
N LEU A 105 10.69 -4.86 23.89
CA LEU A 105 10.08 -6.05 24.48
C LEU A 105 9.14 -6.74 23.47
N GLU A 106 9.67 -7.16 22.32
CA GLU A 106 8.94 -7.95 21.31
C GLU A 106 9.77 -8.60 20.19
N GLN A 107 11.11 -8.67 20.29
CA GLN A 107 11.94 -9.35 19.28
C GLN A 107 12.34 -10.80 19.62
N LYS A 108 11.84 -11.38 20.70
CA LYS A 108 12.23 -12.75 21.12
C LYS A 108 11.08 -13.55 21.71
N THR A 109 10.09 -13.91 20.91
CA THR A 109 9.29 -15.13 21.13
C THR A 109 8.45 -15.43 19.89
N SER A 110 8.87 -16.38 19.07
CA SER A 110 8.01 -17.13 18.14
C SER A 110 8.75 -18.40 17.70
N THR A 111 8.95 -19.32 18.64
CA THR A 111 9.10 -20.74 18.33
C THR A 111 7.72 -21.39 18.51
N GLY A 112 7.11 -21.80 17.39
CA GLY A 112 6.10 -22.86 17.31
C GLY A 112 4.67 -22.52 17.73
N GLN A 113 3.76 -22.35 16.77
CA GLN A 113 2.81 -23.39 16.33
C GLN A 113 1.78 -22.80 15.34
N GLN A 114 1.55 -23.54 14.25
CA GLN A 114 0.60 -23.28 13.18
C GLN A 114 -0.84 -23.36 13.69
N GLN A 115 -1.77 -22.55 13.15
CA GLN A 115 -2.93 -23.05 12.38
C GLN A 115 -3.94 -21.95 11.99
N GLU A 116 -4.25 -21.96 10.68
CA GLU A 116 -5.56 -21.70 10.04
C GLU A 116 -6.06 -20.25 9.88
N GLU A 117 -5.59 -19.61 8.80
CA GLU A 117 -6.40 -18.65 8.06
C GLU A 117 -7.45 -19.38 7.21
N SER A 118 -8.71 -18.90 7.24
CA SER A 118 -9.69 -19.17 6.20
C SER A 118 -10.38 -17.88 5.74
N PRO A 119 -10.79 -17.76 4.45
CA PRO A 119 -11.05 -16.48 3.80
C PRO A 119 -12.54 -16.11 3.69
N LEU A 120 -12.82 -14.83 3.99
CA LEU A 120 -13.79 -13.87 3.40
C LEU A 120 -15.27 -14.22 3.13
N SER A 121 -16.17 -13.32 3.59
CA SER A 121 -17.20 -12.58 2.78
C SER A 121 -18.15 -11.79 3.72
N THR A 122 -18.75 -10.62 3.44
CA THR A 122 -18.74 -9.59 2.38
C THR A 122 -19.67 -8.46 2.87
N VAL A 123 -19.27 -7.17 2.86
CA VAL A 123 -20.12 -6.03 2.45
C VAL A 123 -19.19 -4.90 1.99
N ASN A 124 -19.42 -4.41 0.78
CA ASN A 124 -18.61 -3.47 0.01
C ASN A 124 -18.40 -2.12 0.71
N ARG A 125 -17.13 -1.72 0.86
CA ARG A 125 -16.70 -0.33 1.01
C ARG A 125 -15.58 -0.09 0.02
N GLU A 126 -15.73 0.93 -0.80
CA GLU A 126 -14.71 1.37 -1.73
C GLU A 126 -13.41 1.67 -0.98
N THR A 127 -12.39 0.88 -1.29
CA THR A 127 -11.06 0.94 -0.71
C THR A 127 -10.33 2.16 -1.27
N THR A 128 -10.35 3.29 -0.56
CA THR A 128 -9.32 4.31 -0.78
C THR A 128 -7.98 3.69 -0.43
N ALA A 129 -7.18 3.36 -1.44
CA ALA A 129 -5.85 2.80 -1.26
C ALA A 129 -5.02 3.76 -0.39
N VAL A 130 -4.39 3.22 0.65
CA VAL A 130 -3.49 3.99 1.52
C VAL A 130 -2.35 4.56 0.65
N PRO A 131 -2.09 5.89 0.67
CA PRO A 131 -0.97 6.47 -0.06
C PRO A 131 0.36 5.85 0.39
N GLN A 132 1.21 5.46 -0.55
CA GLN A 132 2.50 4.81 -0.29
C GLN A 132 3.62 5.56 -1.03
N PRO A 133 4.85 5.59 -0.48
CA PRO A 133 6.00 6.00 -1.26
C PRO A 133 6.23 5.02 -2.41
N ARG A 134 7.02 5.41 -3.39
CA ARG A 134 7.21 4.66 -4.63
C ARG A 134 8.69 4.37 -4.84
N LEU A 135 9.00 3.13 -5.19
CA LEU A 135 10.29 2.81 -5.78
C LEU A 135 10.19 2.93 -7.30
N CYS A 136 11.02 3.79 -7.86
CA CYS A 136 11.11 4.03 -9.29
C CYS A 136 12.50 3.65 -9.78
N TYR A 137 12.57 2.70 -10.71
CA TYR A 137 13.80 2.28 -11.36
C TYR A 137 13.95 2.99 -12.71
N LEU A 138 14.96 3.86 -12.82
CA LEU A 138 15.20 4.67 -14.00
C LEU A 138 16.39 4.12 -14.78
N VAL A 139 16.20 3.93 -16.09
CA VAL A 139 17.25 3.57 -17.05
C VAL A 139 17.65 4.82 -17.83
N LYS A 140 18.94 5.16 -17.85
CA LYS A 140 19.43 6.36 -18.51
C LYS A 140 19.26 6.27 -20.02
N GLU A 141 18.67 7.29 -20.61
CA GLU A 141 18.56 7.45 -22.07
C GLU A 141 19.66 8.40 -22.59
N GLU A 142 19.77 8.57 -23.91
CA GLU A 142 20.78 9.44 -24.54
C GLU A 142 20.75 10.88 -23.99
N LYS A 143 19.56 11.40 -23.68
CA LYS A 143 19.35 12.74 -23.11
C LYS A 143 19.37 12.75 -21.58
N GLY A 144 19.85 11.68 -20.94
CA GLY A 144 19.86 11.51 -19.49
C GLY A 144 18.57 10.91 -18.95
N TYR A 145 18.20 11.28 -17.72
CA TYR A 145 17.04 10.72 -17.04
C TYR A 145 15.73 11.52 -17.27
N GLY A 146 15.81 12.74 -17.84
CA GLY A 146 14.64 13.54 -18.19
C GLY A 146 13.93 14.23 -17.02
N PHE A 147 14.67 14.66 -16.00
CA PHE A 147 14.17 15.41 -14.85
C PHE A 147 15.19 16.46 -14.37
N SER A 148 14.71 17.46 -13.65
CA SER A 148 15.50 18.46 -12.91
C SER A 148 15.25 18.30 -11.40
N LEU A 149 16.22 18.74 -10.58
CA LEU A 149 16.09 18.79 -9.12
C LEU A 149 15.93 20.23 -8.66
N LYS A 150 15.02 20.48 -7.72
CA LYS A 150 14.91 21.76 -7.03
C LYS A 150 15.02 21.60 -5.52
N THR A 151 15.54 22.63 -4.87
CA THR A 151 15.32 22.91 -3.46
C THR A 151 14.22 23.96 -3.35
N THR A 152 13.30 23.80 -2.39
CA THR A 152 12.24 24.78 -2.13
C THR A 152 12.56 25.50 -0.83
N GLU A 153 12.57 26.83 -0.84
CA GLU A 153 12.84 27.63 0.35
C GLU A 153 11.84 27.27 1.48
N GLY A 154 12.38 26.99 2.67
CA GLY A 154 11.58 26.58 3.84
C GLY A 154 11.09 25.12 3.82
N GLN A 155 11.37 24.34 2.78
CA GLN A 155 11.06 22.90 2.76
C GLN A 155 12.35 22.08 2.85
N LYS A 156 12.32 21.03 3.68
CA LYS A 156 13.43 20.10 3.81
C LYS A 156 13.41 19.08 2.65
N GLY A 157 14.57 18.83 2.05
CA GLY A 157 14.78 17.84 1.00
C GLY A 157 14.77 18.41 -0.42
N LEU A 158 14.98 17.54 -1.40
CA LEU A 158 14.97 17.86 -2.82
C LEU A 158 13.72 17.32 -3.51
N PHE A 159 13.26 18.05 -4.51
CA PHE A 159 12.06 17.72 -5.26
C PHE A 159 12.35 17.58 -6.75
N ILE A 160 11.69 16.62 -7.39
CA ILE A 160 11.75 16.40 -8.82
C ILE A 160 10.90 17.45 -9.54
N VAL A 161 11.46 18.13 -10.54
CA VAL A 161 10.74 19.07 -11.41
C VAL A 161 11.10 18.90 -12.87
N GLU A 162 10.38 19.60 -13.75
CA GLU A 162 10.66 19.69 -15.20
C GLU A 162 10.77 18.31 -15.86
N LEU A 163 9.84 17.42 -15.53
CA LEU A 163 9.80 16.08 -16.12
C LEU A 163 9.54 16.15 -17.62
N SER A 164 10.42 15.49 -18.38
CA SER A 164 10.20 15.23 -19.79
C SER A 164 9.11 14.17 -19.94
N ALA A 165 8.00 14.50 -20.60
CA ALA A 165 6.82 13.64 -20.72
C ALA A 165 7.08 12.23 -21.31
N GLN A 166 8.19 12.06 -22.04
CA GLN A 166 8.62 10.78 -22.63
C GLN A 166 10.01 10.34 -22.15
N GLY A 167 10.59 11.03 -21.16
CA GLY A 167 11.90 10.70 -20.63
C GLY A 167 11.87 9.50 -19.69
N ALA A 168 13.05 8.95 -19.39
CA ALA A 168 13.22 7.80 -18.50
C ALA A 168 12.48 7.92 -17.16
N ALA A 169 12.55 9.08 -16.50
CA ALA A 169 11.89 9.31 -15.22
C ALA A 169 10.36 9.18 -15.31
N ALA A 170 9.74 9.75 -16.35
CA ALA A 170 8.30 9.65 -16.55
C ALA A 170 7.88 8.19 -16.81
N LYS A 171 8.65 7.45 -17.61
CA LYS A 171 8.42 6.01 -17.88
C LYS A 171 8.56 5.15 -16.61
N ALA A 172 9.45 5.52 -15.70
CA ALA A 172 9.63 4.89 -14.41
C ALA A 172 8.55 5.25 -13.37
N GLY A 173 7.58 6.10 -13.73
CA GLY A 173 6.47 6.50 -12.86
C GLY A 173 6.80 7.63 -11.87
N VAL A 174 7.90 8.35 -12.09
CA VAL A 174 8.25 9.58 -11.36
C VAL A 174 7.24 10.69 -11.71
N GLN A 175 6.83 11.47 -10.70
CA GLN A 175 5.90 12.57 -10.86
C GLN A 175 6.51 13.92 -10.48
N ASN A 176 5.93 14.98 -11.05
CA ASN A 176 6.37 16.34 -10.80
C ASN A 176 6.06 16.70 -9.34
N ASN A 177 7.02 17.33 -8.66
CA ASN A 177 7.00 17.62 -7.22
C ASN A 177 7.08 16.38 -6.31
N ASP A 178 7.52 15.22 -6.80
CA ASP A 178 7.93 14.15 -5.90
C ASP A 178 9.12 14.59 -5.05
N ARG A 179 9.06 14.36 -3.74
CA ARG A 179 10.19 14.49 -2.82
C ARG A 179 11.08 13.28 -2.94
N LEU A 180 12.38 13.53 -3.09
CA LEU A 180 13.41 12.50 -3.16
C LEU A 180 13.86 12.11 -1.76
N ILE A 181 13.62 10.85 -1.39
CA ILE A 181 13.92 10.31 -0.06
C ILE A 181 15.24 9.52 -0.10
N GLU A 182 15.39 8.61 -1.07
CA GLU A 182 16.59 7.77 -1.21
C GLU A 182 17.07 7.68 -2.66
N ILE A 183 18.39 7.53 -2.82
CA ILE A 183 19.05 7.10 -4.07
C ILE A 183 19.80 5.80 -3.80
N ASN A 184 19.47 4.74 -4.54
CA ASN A 184 20.09 3.41 -4.41
C ASN A 184 20.16 2.92 -2.95
N GLY A 185 19.03 3.05 -2.24
CA GLY A 185 18.88 2.61 -0.85
C GLY A 185 19.61 3.47 0.18
N LYS A 186 20.10 4.67 -0.19
CA LYS A 186 20.73 5.63 0.73
C LYS A 186 19.84 6.85 0.87
N ASN A 187 19.48 7.20 2.11
CA ASN A 187 18.74 8.43 2.40
C ASN A 187 19.55 9.66 1.97
N VAL A 188 18.87 10.62 1.35
CA VAL A 188 19.48 11.85 0.81
C VAL A 188 18.75 13.12 1.28
N GLU A 189 17.88 13.03 2.27
CA GLU A 189 17.00 14.15 2.67
C GLU A 189 17.74 15.29 3.39
N ASN A 190 18.96 15.01 3.86
CA ASN A 190 19.85 15.99 4.49
C ASN A 190 21.03 16.37 3.58
N ASP A 191 21.10 15.81 2.38
CA ASP A 191 22.21 16.05 1.45
C ASP A 191 21.98 17.37 0.70
N THR A 192 23.07 18.04 0.36
CA THR A 192 23.08 19.24 -0.48
C THR A 192 22.69 18.91 -1.92
N HIS A 193 22.33 19.94 -2.68
CA HIS A 193 21.98 19.76 -4.09
C HIS A 193 23.12 19.10 -4.88
N GLU A 194 24.34 19.55 -4.66
CA GLU A 194 25.55 19.04 -5.30
C GLU A 194 25.81 17.58 -4.94
N GLU A 195 25.66 17.20 -3.67
CA GLU A 195 25.84 15.80 -3.22
C GLU A 195 24.84 14.85 -3.86
N VAL A 196 23.57 15.25 -3.97
CA VAL A 196 22.53 14.45 -4.64
C VAL A 196 22.84 14.30 -6.13
N VAL A 197 23.20 15.39 -6.81
CA VAL A 197 23.58 15.36 -8.23
C VAL A 197 24.76 14.41 -8.46
N GLU A 198 25.79 14.45 -7.61
CA GLU A 198 26.93 13.55 -7.71
C GLU A 198 26.56 12.09 -7.48
N LYS A 199 25.62 11.77 -6.58
CA LYS A 199 25.11 10.40 -6.42
C LYS A 199 24.34 9.91 -7.66
N VAL A 200 23.52 10.77 -8.26
CA VAL A 200 22.82 10.42 -9.51
C VAL A 200 23.81 10.16 -10.65
N LYS A 201 24.83 11.01 -10.81
CA LYS A 201 25.87 10.83 -11.83
C LYS A 201 26.67 9.54 -11.62
N LYS A 202 27.00 9.19 -10.36
CA LYS A 202 27.69 7.95 -10.01
C LYS A 202 26.88 6.68 -10.27
N SER A 203 25.56 6.79 -10.45
CA SER A 203 24.68 5.64 -10.75
C SER A 203 24.77 5.18 -12.21
N GLU A 204 25.66 5.77 -13.00
CA GLU A 204 25.92 5.44 -14.41
C GLU A 204 24.64 5.35 -15.25
N ASN A 205 24.21 4.13 -15.60
CA ASN A 205 23.10 3.85 -16.51
C ASN A 205 21.77 3.55 -15.80
N HIS A 206 21.78 3.26 -14.49
CA HIS A 206 20.58 2.84 -13.77
C HIS A 206 20.54 3.45 -12.38
N VAL A 207 19.40 4.03 -11.99
CA VAL A 207 19.23 4.59 -10.64
C VAL A 207 17.88 4.20 -10.06
N MET A 208 17.89 3.84 -8.78
CA MET A 208 16.69 3.57 -7.99
C MET A 208 16.39 4.77 -7.10
N PHE A 209 15.18 5.31 -7.21
CA PHE A 209 14.70 6.36 -6.32
C PHE A 209 13.57 5.85 -5.42
N LEU A 210 13.65 6.22 -4.13
CA LEU A 210 12.49 6.23 -3.25
C LEU A 210 11.89 7.64 -3.26
N LEU A 211 10.65 7.74 -3.72
CA LEU A 211 9.95 9.00 -3.91
C LEU A 211 8.66 9.06 -3.11
N SER A 212 8.31 10.25 -2.64
CA SER A 212 7.04 10.52 -1.96
C SER A 212 6.37 11.74 -2.56
N ASN A 213 5.09 11.65 -2.88
CA ASN A 213 4.31 12.80 -3.32
C ASN A 213 3.71 13.54 -2.12
N GLU A 214 3.09 14.70 -2.36
CA GLU A 214 2.51 15.53 -1.28
C GLU A 214 1.44 14.79 -0.46
N GLU A 215 0.63 13.94 -1.10
CA GLU A 215 -0.42 13.15 -0.43
C GLU A 215 0.19 12.12 0.53
N THR A 216 1.21 11.38 0.06
CA THR A 216 1.96 10.42 0.85
C THR A 216 2.72 11.10 1.98
N ASP A 217 3.43 12.21 1.72
CA ASP A 217 4.13 12.99 2.75
C ASP A 217 3.18 13.43 3.85
N ARG A 218 2.01 13.98 3.48
CA ARG A 218 0.99 14.42 4.43
C ARG A 218 0.43 13.25 5.22
N TYR A 219 0.16 12.12 4.55
CA TYR A 219 -0.31 10.91 5.22
C TYR A 219 0.72 10.41 6.24
N PHE A 220 1.96 10.17 5.83
CA PHE A 220 3.02 9.66 6.72
C PHE A 220 3.32 10.63 7.87
N THR A 221 3.38 11.93 7.59
CA THR A 221 3.57 12.96 8.63
C THR A 221 2.40 12.97 9.62
N SER A 222 1.15 12.92 9.14
CA SER A 222 -0.04 12.91 10.01
C SER A 222 -0.11 11.65 10.88
N GLN A 223 0.44 10.54 10.40
CA GLN A 223 0.50 9.26 11.11
C GLN A 223 1.78 9.11 11.95
N LYS A 224 2.67 10.12 11.98
CA LYS A 224 4.01 10.04 12.57
C LYS A 224 4.81 8.81 12.09
N LYS A 225 4.59 8.37 10.84
CA LYS A 225 5.29 7.24 10.22
C LYS A 225 6.50 7.73 9.44
N VAL A 226 7.54 6.91 9.40
CA VAL A 226 8.74 7.18 8.60
C VAL A 226 8.53 6.67 7.19
N LEU A 227 8.89 7.48 6.20
CA LEU A 227 8.96 7.06 4.81
C LEU A 227 10.17 6.14 4.63
N SER A 228 9.93 4.93 4.15
CA SER A 228 11.00 3.97 3.91
C SER A 228 10.65 3.03 2.76
N LYS A 229 11.67 2.38 2.21
CA LYS A 229 11.53 1.34 1.17
C LYS A 229 10.65 0.16 1.61
N GLU A 230 10.58 -0.15 2.90
CA GLU A 230 9.70 -1.19 3.46
C GLU A 230 8.22 -0.81 3.30
N SER A 231 7.89 0.48 3.40
CA SER A 231 6.52 1.00 3.19
C SER A 231 6.16 1.29 1.74
N ALA A 232 7.14 1.18 0.83
CA ALA A 232 6.98 1.58 -0.56
C ALA A 232 6.15 0.59 -1.38
N SER A 233 5.36 1.14 -2.31
CA SER A 233 4.76 0.39 -3.39
C SER A 233 5.84 -0.07 -4.36
N LEU A 234 5.83 -1.36 -4.69
CA LEU A 234 6.75 -1.99 -5.65
C LEU A 234 6.12 -2.14 -7.04
N ARG A 235 4.90 -1.61 -7.25
CA ARG A 235 4.11 -1.84 -8.46
C ARG A 235 4.73 -1.25 -9.74
N LEU A 236 5.55 -0.22 -9.60
CA LEU A 236 6.20 0.48 -10.71
C LEU A 236 7.53 -0.15 -11.13
N LEU A 237 8.00 -1.15 -10.40
CA LEU A 237 9.24 -1.82 -10.75
C LEU A 237 9.06 -2.68 -12.02
N PRO A 238 9.91 -2.52 -13.05
CA PRO A 238 9.72 -3.19 -14.33
C PRO A 238 10.08 -4.68 -14.29
N PHE A 239 10.97 -5.09 -13.39
CA PHE A 239 11.39 -6.48 -13.25
C PHE A 239 10.73 -7.12 -12.03
N LYS A 240 10.15 -8.30 -12.21
CA LYS A 240 9.40 -9.01 -11.16
C LYS A 240 10.03 -10.39 -10.94
N PRO A 241 10.18 -10.84 -9.67
CA PRO A 241 10.54 -12.22 -9.42
C PRO A 241 9.43 -13.15 -9.94
N ARG A 242 9.81 -14.37 -10.28
CA ARG A 242 8.93 -15.38 -10.88
C ARG A 242 8.64 -16.47 -9.85
N LEU A 243 7.36 -16.78 -9.68
CA LEU A 243 6.94 -17.94 -8.90
C LEU A 243 6.86 -19.15 -9.84
N VAL A 244 7.63 -20.18 -9.53
CA VAL A 244 7.75 -21.39 -10.35
C VAL A 244 7.25 -22.58 -9.54
N GLU A 245 6.12 -23.15 -9.96
CA GLU A 245 5.56 -24.35 -9.36
C GLU A 245 5.97 -25.59 -10.17
N ILE A 246 6.66 -26.53 -9.53
CA ILE A 246 7.21 -27.70 -10.20
C ILE A 246 6.62 -28.96 -9.58
N GLN A 247 5.97 -29.78 -10.41
CA GLN A 247 5.58 -31.14 -10.05
C GLN A 247 6.77 -32.08 -10.22
N LYS A 248 7.09 -32.89 -9.22
CA LYS A 248 8.21 -33.84 -9.28
C LYS A 248 7.93 -34.93 -10.32
N GLY A 249 8.88 -35.14 -11.23
CA GLY A 249 8.87 -36.26 -12.18
C GLY A 249 9.50 -37.52 -11.59
N THR A 250 9.52 -38.60 -12.38
CA THR A 250 10.14 -39.88 -12.01
C THR A 250 11.63 -39.77 -11.73
N SER A 251 12.30 -38.78 -12.30
CA SER A 251 13.74 -38.49 -12.13
C SER A 251 14.01 -37.24 -11.28
N GLY A 252 13.02 -36.79 -10.49
CA GLY A 252 13.10 -35.57 -9.69
C GLY A 252 12.60 -34.33 -10.42
N TYR A 253 13.08 -33.15 -10.01
CA TYR A 253 12.63 -31.87 -10.57
C TYR A 253 13.36 -31.48 -11.86
N GLY A 254 14.61 -31.93 -12.05
CA GLY A 254 15.39 -31.72 -13.27
C GLY A 254 16.19 -30.41 -13.33
N PHE A 255 16.69 -29.94 -12.18
CA PHE A 255 17.63 -28.83 -12.06
C PHE A 255 18.68 -29.14 -10.98
N TYR A 256 19.78 -28.40 -11.00
CA TYR A 256 20.79 -28.39 -9.95
C TYR A 256 20.79 -27.06 -9.21
N LEU A 257 21.10 -27.10 -7.92
CA LEU A 257 21.31 -25.90 -7.10
C LEU A 257 22.80 -25.76 -6.80
N ARG A 258 23.34 -24.56 -6.97
CA ARG A 258 24.72 -24.23 -6.63
C ARG A 258 24.75 -23.01 -5.71
N LEU A 259 25.59 -23.03 -4.68
CA LEU A 259 25.92 -21.83 -3.91
C LEU A 259 27.08 -21.09 -4.60
N GLU A 260 26.85 -19.86 -5.03
CA GLU A 260 27.88 -18.98 -5.58
C GLU A 260 28.73 -18.39 -4.45
N GLN A 261 30.00 -18.78 -4.35
CA GLN A 261 30.86 -18.41 -3.22
C GLN A 261 31.12 -16.90 -3.10
N ASN A 262 31.09 -16.18 -4.22
CA ASN A 262 31.38 -14.75 -4.23
C ASN A 262 30.22 -13.89 -3.73
N THR A 263 28.98 -14.32 -3.97
CA THR A 263 27.78 -13.55 -3.62
C THR A 263 27.01 -14.15 -2.46
N GLY A 264 27.20 -15.45 -2.17
CA GLY A 264 26.37 -16.20 -1.23
C GLY A 264 25.01 -16.58 -1.80
N ASP A 265 24.76 -16.34 -3.10
CA ASP A 265 23.47 -16.60 -3.73
C ASP A 265 23.33 -18.09 -4.09
N HIS A 266 22.12 -18.62 -3.92
CA HIS A 266 21.75 -19.95 -4.41
C HIS A 266 21.26 -19.83 -5.83
N VAL A 267 21.96 -20.44 -6.79
CA VAL A 267 21.71 -20.27 -8.22
C VAL A 267 21.30 -21.60 -8.84
N ILE A 268 20.25 -21.55 -9.65
CA ILE A 268 19.77 -22.66 -10.47
C ILE A 268 20.74 -22.89 -11.63
N LYS A 269 21.14 -24.14 -11.84
CA LYS A 269 22.02 -24.58 -12.93
C LYS A 269 21.49 -25.85 -13.57
N ASP A 270 21.94 -26.10 -14.79
CA ASP A 270 21.74 -27.36 -15.50
C ASP A 270 20.25 -27.78 -15.52
N VAL A 271 19.37 -26.85 -15.92
CA VAL A 271 17.95 -27.11 -16.12
C VAL A 271 17.79 -28.00 -17.36
N ASN A 272 17.46 -29.27 -17.12
CA ASN A 272 17.41 -30.28 -18.16
C ASN A 272 16.25 -30.00 -19.12
N SER A 273 16.52 -30.04 -20.44
CA SER A 273 15.48 -29.88 -21.46
C SER A 273 14.40 -30.96 -21.34
N GLY A 274 13.13 -30.55 -21.38
CA GLY A 274 11.97 -31.45 -21.22
C GLY A 274 11.72 -31.92 -19.78
N SER A 275 12.50 -31.45 -18.80
CA SER A 275 12.25 -31.74 -17.38
C SER A 275 11.04 -30.99 -16.83
N PRO A 276 10.50 -31.40 -15.66
CA PRO A 276 9.47 -30.63 -14.99
C PRO A 276 9.89 -29.19 -14.69
N ALA A 277 11.12 -28.95 -14.26
CA ALA A 277 11.64 -27.61 -13.99
C ALA A 277 11.63 -26.72 -15.25
N ALA A 278 12.13 -27.24 -16.39
CA ALA A 278 12.10 -26.53 -17.66
C ALA A 278 10.66 -26.21 -18.10
N THR A 279 9.75 -27.19 -17.96
CA THR A 279 8.34 -27.04 -18.33
C THR A 279 7.62 -26.01 -17.46
N ALA A 280 7.98 -25.93 -16.18
CA ALA A 280 7.49 -24.92 -15.25
C ALA A 280 8.09 -23.51 -15.48
N GLY A 281 9.04 -23.38 -16.41
CA GLY A 281 9.67 -22.11 -16.74
C GLY A 281 10.85 -21.73 -15.85
N LEU A 282 11.42 -22.66 -15.06
CA LEU A 282 12.69 -22.44 -14.38
C LEU A 282 13.81 -22.28 -15.42
N LYS A 283 14.72 -21.33 -15.22
CA LYS A 283 15.81 -21.02 -16.16
C LYS A 283 17.17 -21.21 -15.50
N ASP A 284 18.16 -21.52 -16.33
CA ASP A 284 19.56 -21.49 -15.91
C ASP A 284 19.95 -20.08 -15.47
N ASN A 285 20.70 -20.01 -14.36
CA ASN A 285 21.15 -18.79 -13.71
C ASN A 285 20.06 -18.00 -12.97
N ASP A 286 18.86 -18.56 -12.81
CA ASP A 286 17.90 -18.04 -11.85
C ASP A 286 18.50 -18.06 -10.44
N ILE A 287 18.36 -16.95 -9.71
CA ILE A 287 18.73 -16.83 -8.30
C ILE A 287 17.50 -17.25 -7.48
N LEU A 288 17.70 -18.22 -6.58
CA LEU A 288 16.67 -18.72 -5.69
C LEU A 288 16.47 -17.76 -4.52
N VAL A 289 15.25 -17.24 -4.38
CA VAL A 289 14.86 -16.25 -3.37
C VAL A 289 14.06 -16.91 -2.24
N ALA A 290 13.18 -17.85 -2.56
CA ALA A 290 12.40 -18.59 -1.57
C ALA A 290 12.02 -20.00 -2.03
N VAL A 291 11.83 -20.89 -1.06
CA VAL A 291 11.33 -22.26 -1.24
C VAL A 291 10.04 -22.42 -0.43
N ASN A 292 8.94 -22.77 -1.09
CA ASN A 292 7.61 -22.95 -0.50
C ASN A 292 7.15 -21.76 0.35
N GLY A 293 7.46 -20.54 -0.08
CA GLY A 293 7.10 -19.31 0.62
C GLY A 293 8.07 -18.91 1.73
N GLU A 294 9.12 -19.68 2.01
CA GLU A 294 10.14 -19.34 3.00
C GLU A 294 11.40 -18.81 2.31
N GLN A 295 11.86 -17.61 2.72
CA GLN A 295 13.09 -17.01 2.21
C GLN A 295 14.31 -17.90 2.45
N VAL A 296 15.26 -17.85 1.52
CA VAL A 296 16.54 -18.57 1.64
C VAL A 296 17.76 -17.64 1.80
N ASP A 297 17.53 -16.33 1.84
CA ASP A 297 18.57 -15.32 2.04
C ASP A 297 19.34 -15.60 3.35
N GLY A 298 20.67 -15.73 3.24
CA GLY A 298 21.57 -15.98 4.37
C GLY A 298 21.59 -17.41 4.91
N LEU A 299 20.81 -18.35 4.34
CA LEU A 299 20.91 -19.77 4.69
C LEU A 299 22.14 -20.42 4.06
N ASP A 300 22.63 -21.48 4.68
CA ASP A 300 23.66 -22.32 4.09
C ASP A 300 23.08 -23.29 3.03
N HIS A 301 23.97 -23.82 2.18
CA HIS A 301 23.57 -24.68 1.06
C HIS A 301 22.82 -25.94 1.49
N GLU A 302 23.24 -26.59 2.57
CA GLU A 302 22.62 -27.83 3.08
C GLU A 302 21.20 -27.55 3.56
N SER A 303 20.99 -26.44 4.29
CA SER A 303 19.68 -25.99 4.76
C SER A 303 18.71 -25.76 3.61
N VAL A 304 19.14 -25.10 2.53
CA VAL A 304 18.30 -24.84 1.35
C VAL A 304 17.98 -26.14 0.61
N VAL A 305 18.98 -27.01 0.41
CA VAL A 305 18.78 -28.34 -0.19
C VAL A 305 17.82 -29.18 0.66
N GLY A 306 17.91 -29.09 1.99
CA GLY A 306 16.98 -29.73 2.93
C GLY A 306 15.54 -29.30 2.70
N LYS A 307 15.28 -28.00 2.59
CA LYS A 307 13.94 -27.44 2.28
C LYS A 307 13.38 -27.96 0.95
N ILE A 308 14.23 -28.05 -0.08
CA ILE A 308 13.83 -28.59 -1.39
C ILE A 308 13.49 -30.08 -1.29
N LYS A 309 14.30 -30.86 -0.56
CA LYS A 309 14.12 -32.32 -0.41
C LYS A 309 12.89 -32.71 0.41
N GLN A 310 12.48 -31.87 1.37
CA GLN A 310 11.24 -32.07 2.15
C GLN A 310 9.97 -31.97 1.28
N SER A 311 10.07 -31.37 0.09
CA SER A 311 8.96 -31.31 -0.86
C SER A 311 8.83 -32.65 -1.60
N GLU A 312 7.79 -33.43 -1.28
CA GLU A 312 7.63 -34.78 -1.80
C GLU A 312 7.14 -34.82 -3.25
N ALA A 313 6.03 -34.14 -3.55
CA ALA A 313 5.36 -34.21 -4.85
C ALA A 313 5.41 -32.91 -5.65
N LYS A 314 5.33 -31.76 -4.98
CA LYS A 314 5.29 -30.42 -5.60
C LYS A 314 6.19 -29.48 -4.80
N ILE A 315 6.89 -28.60 -5.50
CA ILE A 315 7.69 -27.53 -4.91
C ILE A 315 7.33 -26.19 -5.55
N THR A 316 7.35 -25.12 -4.76
CA THR A 316 7.19 -23.76 -5.23
C THR A 316 8.48 -23.00 -4.99
N LEU A 317 9.07 -22.44 -6.04
CA LEU A 317 10.30 -21.65 -5.97
C LEU A 317 9.99 -20.21 -6.35
N LEU A 318 10.39 -19.25 -5.53
CA LEU A 318 10.48 -17.86 -5.95
C LEU A 318 11.89 -17.63 -6.47
N VAL A 319 12.01 -17.20 -7.72
CA VAL A 319 13.31 -16.96 -8.36
C VAL A 319 13.39 -15.56 -8.98
N ALA A 320 14.60 -15.03 -9.12
CA ALA A 320 14.88 -13.78 -9.81
C ALA A 320 15.99 -14.01 -10.84
N ASP A 321 15.87 -13.43 -12.03
CA ASP A 321 17.03 -13.35 -12.93
C ASP A 321 18.02 -12.29 -12.43
N LYS A 322 19.19 -12.21 -13.07
CA LYS A 322 20.27 -11.33 -12.66
C LYS A 322 19.87 -9.86 -12.72
N GLU A 323 19.13 -9.46 -13.74
CA GLU A 323 18.63 -8.10 -13.95
C GLU A 323 17.65 -7.70 -12.85
N THR A 324 16.70 -8.60 -12.53
CA THR A 324 15.76 -8.44 -11.42
C THR A 324 16.51 -8.30 -10.10
N ASP A 325 17.38 -9.27 -9.77
CA ASP A 325 18.16 -9.24 -8.52
C ASP A 325 19.00 -7.96 -8.38
N THR A 326 19.67 -7.53 -9.46
CA THR A 326 20.45 -6.28 -9.47
C THR A 326 19.57 -5.06 -9.16
N MET A 327 18.36 -4.99 -9.73
CA MET A 327 17.42 -3.92 -9.46
C MET A 327 16.98 -3.88 -7.98
N TYR A 328 16.66 -5.03 -7.39
CA TYR A 328 16.27 -5.11 -5.97
C TYR A 328 17.45 -4.83 -5.02
N LYS A 329 18.66 -5.26 -5.37
CA LYS A 329 19.91 -4.94 -4.65
C LYS A 329 20.22 -3.44 -4.67
N LEU A 330 19.93 -2.71 -5.75
CA LEU A 330 20.04 -1.25 -5.78
C LEU A 330 19.12 -0.57 -4.76
N ALA A 331 17.90 -1.08 -4.58
CA ALA A 331 16.99 -0.61 -3.54
C ALA A 331 17.37 -1.13 -2.13
N GLN A 332 18.30 -2.07 -2.03
CA GLN A 332 18.63 -2.80 -0.80
C GLN A 332 17.38 -3.44 -0.16
N ILE A 333 16.57 -4.12 -0.97
CA ILE A 333 15.43 -4.95 -0.54
C ILE A 333 15.52 -6.32 -1.21
N SER A 334 14.91 -7.34 -0.61
CA SER A 334 14.82 -8.68 -1.21
C SER A 334 13.70 -8.73 -2.26
N PRO A 335 13.88 -9.41 -3.41
CA PRO A 335 12.78 -9.67 -4.35
C PRO A 335 11.56 -10.32 -3.69
N PHE A 336 11.75 -11.04 -2.59
CA PHE A 336 10.66 -11.61 -1.79
C PHE A 336 9.64 -10.56 -1.32
N SER A 337 10.06 -9.32 -1.07
CA SER A 337 9.16 -8.24 -0.65
C SER A 337 8.07 -7.95 -1.68
N TYR A 338 8.33 -8.20 -2.97
CA TYR A 338 7.32 -8.11 -4.02
C TYR A 338 6.25 -9.18 -3.87
N TYR A 339 6.67 -10.43 -3.66
CA TYR A 339 5.77 -11.56 -3.51
C TYR A 339 4.85 -11.39 -2.28
N TYR A 340 5.40 -11.01 -1.13
CA TYR A 340 4.61 -10.77 0.08
C TYR A 340 3.61 -9.62 -0.08
N LYS A 341 4.04 -8.48 -0.63
CA LYS A 341 3.15 -7.32 -0.86
C LYS A 341 2.08 -7.57 -1.92
N ALA A 342 2.36 -8.44 -2.90
CA ALA A 342 1.38 -8.89 -3.87
C ALA A 342 0.31 -9.81 -3.24
N GLN A 343 0.65 -10.56 -2.17
CA GLN A 343 -0.29 -11.41 -1.44
C GLN A 343 -1.17 -10.64 -0.43
N ASP A 344 -0.62 -9.64 0.28
CA ASP A 344 -1.38 -8.78 1.20
C ASP A 344 -2.50 -8.00 0.48
N SER A 345 -2.26 -7.68 -0.80
CA SER A 345 -3.36 -7.33 -1.69
C SER A 345 -4.08 -8.60 -2.11
N ASN A 346 -5.28 -8.84 -1.58
CA ASN A 346 -6.26 -9.76 -2.17
C ASN A 346 -6.78 -9.26 -3.56
N ALA A 347 -5.88 -8.68 -4.36
CA ALA A 347 -6.02 -8.16 -5.70
C ALA A 347 -5.14 -8.93 -6.72
N ALA A 348 -4.41 -9.97 -6.31
CA ALA A 348 -3.61 -10.81 -7.21
C ALA A 348 -4.46 -11.73 -8.13
N LYS A 349 -5.79 -11.68 -8.08
CA LYS A 349 -6.67 -12.35 -9.07
C LYS A 349 -6.94 -11.55 -10.34
N VAL A 350 -6.36 -10.34 -10.49
CA VAL A 350 -6.61 -9.50 -11.68
C VAL A 350 -5.43 -9.45 -12.65
N GLU A 351 -4.20 -9.70 -12.21
CA GLU A 351 -3.01 -9.46 -13.05
C GLU A 351 -2.64 -10.61 -14.01
N GLU A 352 -3.17 -11.83 -13.81
CA GLU A 352 -2.90 -12.96 -14.72
C GLU A 352 -3.83 -13.01 -15.95
N ARG A 353 -4.73 -12.02 -16.12
CA ARG A 353 -5.56 -11.86 -17.34
C ARG A 353 -5.08 -10.77 -18.30
N MET A 354 -3.90 -10.19 -18.07
CA MET A 354 -3.37 -9.12 -18.91
C MET A 354 -2.44 -9.60 -20.03
N GLU A 355 -2.59 -10.85 -20.50
CA GLU A 355 -2.12 -11.26 -21.82
C GLU A 355 -3.15 -12.19 -22.46
N LEU A 356 -4.26 -11.62 -22.96
CA LEU A 356 -4.81 -11.92 -24.27
C LEU A 356 -6.00 -10.98 -24.52
N HIS A 357 -6.07 -10.46 -25.74
CA HIS A 357 -7.10 -9.53 -26.20
C HIS A 357 -8.52 -10.01 -25.87
N THR A 358 -9.30 -9.16 -25.20
CA THR A 358 -10.66 -8.81 -25.65
C THR A 358 -11.10 -7.55 -24.93
N GLU A 359 -11.32 -6.48 -25.69
CA GLU A 359 -12.06 -5.30 -25.27
C GLU A 359 -13.38 -5.74 -24.64
N GLN A 360 -13.48 -5.71 -23.30
CA GLN A 360 -14.78 -5.51 -22.70
C GLN A 360 -15.22 -4.11 -23.13
N LYS A 361 -16.29 -4.05 -23.93
CA LYS A 361 -17.02 -2.81 -24.25
C LYS A 361 -17.47 -2.15 -22.95
N VAL A 362 -16.58 -1.43 -22.28
CA VAL A 362 -16.94 -0.45 -21.27
C VAL A 362 -17.53 0.71 -22.05
N ASN A 363 -18.82 0.93 -21.91
CA ASN A 363 -19.49 2.06 -22.56
C ASN A 363 -19.00 3.35 -21.87
N HIS A 364 -17.95 3.98 -22.42
CA HIS A 364 -17.39 5.21 -21.89
C HIS A 364 -18.23 6.45 -22.25
N LYS A 365 -19.48 6.32 -22.67
CA LYS A 365 -20.27 7.46 -23.11
C LYS A 365 -20.70 8.35 -21.93
N PRO A 366 -20.47 9.68 -22.00
CA PRO A 366 -21.07 10.61 -21.05
C PRO A 366 -22.60 10.62 -21.18
N ARG A 367 -23.29 11.15 -20.16
CA ARG A 367 -24.75 11.26 -20.11
C ARG A 367 -25.18 12.71 -20.05
N ILE A 368 -26.20 13.06 -20.83
CA ILE A 368 -26.89 14.35 -20.72
C ILE A 368 -28.11 14.18 -19.82
N CYS A 369 -28.02 14.71 -18.62
CA CYS A 369 -29.07 14.63 -17.62
C CYS A 369 -29.89 15.92 -17.60
N LYS A 370 -31.14 15.86 -18.03
CA LYS A 370 -32.09 16.99 -18.03
C LYS A 370 -33.07 16.84 -16.88
N MET A 371 -33.15 17.84 -16.02
CA MET A 371 -34.01 17.79 -14.83
C MET A 371 -34.74 19.11 -14.58
N VAL A 372 -35.84 19.01 -13.84
CA VAL A 372 -36.64 20.14 -13.38
C VAL A 372 -36.59 20.19 -11.86
N LYS A 373 -36.43 21.39 -11.29
CA LYS A 373 -36.30 21.62 -9.86
C LYS A 373 -37.55 21.13 -9.11
N GLY A 374 -37.34 20.29 -8.09
CA GLY A 374 -38.39 19.84 -7.18
C GLY A 374 -38.53 20.77 -5.97
N SER A 375 -39.43 20.41 -5.05
CA SER A 375 -39.68 21.16 -3.80
C SER A 375 -38.44 21.33 -2.92
N SER A 376 -37.47 20.41 -3.00
CA SER A 376 -36.20 20.42 -2.27
C SER A 376 -34.98 20.71 -3.16
N GLY A 377 -35.17 21.33 -4.33
CA GLY A 377 -34.11 21.58 -5.30
C GLY A 377 -33.96 20.47 -6.34
N PHE A 378 -32.77 20.32 -6.92
CA PHE A 378 -32.51 19.34 -7.99
C PHE A 378 -32.24 17.92 -7.46
N GLY A 379 -32.08 17.74 -6.15
CA GLY A 379 -31.93 16.41 -5.54
C GLY A 379 -30.55 15.79 -5.72
N PHE A 380 -29.50 16.61 -5.81
CA PHE A 380 -28.11 16.16 -5.76
C PHE A 380 -27.23 17.15 -4.98
N SER A 381 -26.12 16.65 -4.43
CA SER A 381 -25.08 17.43 -3.76
C SER A 381 -23.79 17.42 -4.58
N LEU A 382 -23.19 18.59 -4.77
CA LEU A 382 -21.86 18.71 -5.37
C LEU A 382 -20.78 18.59 -4.32
N ASN A 383 -19.66 18.00 -4.70
CA ASN A 383 -18.47 17.96 -3.88
C ASN A 383 -17.24 18.33 -4.71
N MET A 384 -16.25 18.92 -4.04
CA MET A 384 -14.95 19.24 -4.59
C MET A 384 -13.90 18.64 -3.68
N ILE A 385 -13.04 17.79 -4.24
CA ILE A 385 -11.84 17.35 -3.53
C ILE A 385 -10.77 18.42 -3.74
N LYS A 386 -10.32 19.02 -2.64
CA LYS A 386 -9.21 19.98 -2.63
C LYS A 386 -7.99 19.31 -3.30
N ASN A 387 -7.46 19.94 -4.35
CA ASN A 387 -6.34 19.47 -5.19
C ASN A 387 -6.64 18.35 -6.22
N LYS A 388 -7.90 18.11 -6.60
CA LYS A 388 -8.25 17.33 -7.80
C LYS A 388 -8.99 18.22 -8.82
N PRO A 389 -8.68 18.12 -10.14
CA PRO A 389 -9.42 18.83 -11.17
C PRO A 389 -10.78 18.17 -11.40
N GLY A 390 -11.84 18.99 -11.44
CA GLY A 390 -13.21 18.55 -11.68
C GLY A 390 -14.07 18.49 -10.41
N LEU A 391 -15.37 18.70 -10.62
CA LEU A 391 -16.42 18.54 -9.62
C LEU A 391 -17.11 17.20 -9.82
N PHE A 392 -17.63 16.61 -8.74
CA PHE A 392 -18.40 15.37 -8.83
C PHE A 392 -19.66 15.41 -7.98
N ILE A 393 -20.60 14.57 -8.35
CA ILE A 393 -21.88 14.40 -7.67
C ILE A 393 -21.67 13.44 -6.50
N ASN A 394 -21.92 13.88 -5.27
CA ASN A 394 -21.60 13.09 -4.07
C ASN A 394 -22.80 12.31 -3.54
N GLU A 395 -23.98 12.93 -3.54
CA GLU A 395 -25.21 12.32 -3.06
C GLU A 395 -26.36 12.71 -3.97
N VAL A 396 -26.96 11.72 -4.61
CA VAL A 396 -28.19 11.83 -5.38
C VAL A 396 -29.32 11.30 -4.51
N HIS A 397 -30.35 12.13 -4.30
CA HIS A 397 -31.50 11.74 -3.51
C HIS A 397 -32.31 10.71 -4.27
N ASN A 398 -32.52 9.54 -3.66
CA ASN A 398 -33.30 8.45 -4.24
C ASN A 398 -34.72 8.94 -4.60
N HIS A 399 -35.14 8.70 -5.84
CA HIS A 399 -36.37 9.20 -6.44
C HIS A 399 -36.47 10.74 -6.56
N GLY A 400 -35.36 11.47 -6.47
CA GLY A 400 -35.26 12.91 -6.70
C GLY A 400 -35.21 13.30 -8.19
N PRO A 401 -35.24 14.60 -8.55
CA PRO A 401 -35.13 15.03 -9.94
C PRO A 401 -33.83 14.60 -10.64
N ALA A 402 -32.69 14.62 -9.95
CA ALA A 402 -31.40 14.17 -10.49
C ALA A 402 -31.35 12.66 -10.72
N ASP A 403 -31.85 11.86 -9.78
CA ASP A 403 -31.98 10.40 -9.91
C ASP A 403 -32.81 10.02 -11.13
N ARG A 404 -34.00 10.63 -11.30
CA ARG A 404 -34.86 10.42 -12.46
C ARG A 404 -34.25 10.88 -13.79
N ALA A 405 -33.30 11.82 -13.73
CA ALA A 405 -32.58 12.31 -14.91
C ALA A 405 -31.34 11.47 -15.24
N GLY A 406 -31.05 10.41 -14.47
CA GLY A 406 -29.94 9.50 -14.70
C GLY A 406 -28.59 10.02 -14.19
N VAL A 407 -28.60 10.93 -13.22
CA VAL A 407 -27.38 11.32 -12.49
C VAL A 407 -27.11 10.27 -11.43
N GLU A 408 -25.88 9.77 -11.38
CA GLU A 408 -25.45 8.75 -10.42
C GLU A 408 -24.51 9.37 -9.37
N ASN A 409 -24.35 8.71 -8.23
CA ASN A 409 -23.31 9.07 -7.27
C ASN A 409 -21.93 8.87 -7.93
N ASP A 410 -20.99 9.74 -7.56
CA ASP A 410 -19.61 9.81 -8.05
C ASP A 410 -19.45 10.15 -9.55
N ASP A 411 -20.53 10.64 -10.17
CA ASP A 411 -20.47 11.19 -11.51
C ASP A 411 -19.62 12.46 -11.57
N PHE A 412 -18.70 12.52 -12.52
CA PHE A 412 -17.94 13.73 -12.82
C PHE A 412 -18.80 14.71 -13.59
N LEU A 413 -18.87 15.96 -13.10
CA LEU A 413 -19.56 17.05 -13.75
C LEU A 413 -18.64 17.71 -14.78
N VAL A 414 -19.04 17.63 -16.05
CA VAL A 414 -18.28 18.16 -17.19
C VAL A 414 -18.87 19.47 -17.67
N GLU A 415 -20.19 19.55 -17.87
CA GLU A 415 -20.88 20.76 -18.32
C GLU A 415 -22.12 21.08 -17.48
N VAL A 416 -22.41 22.37 -17.32
CA VAL A 416 -23.66 22.90 -16.78
C VAL A 416 -24.31 23.79 -17.84
N ASN A 417 -25.50 23.42 -18.32
CA ASN A 417 -26.25 24.08 -19.40
C ASN A 417 -25.39 24.36 -20.65
N GLY A 418 -24.55 23.40 -21.05
CA GLY A 418 -23.69 23.49 -22.23
C GLY A 418 -22.40 24.31 -22.04
N VAL A 419 -22.10 24.73 -20.81
CA VAL A 419 -20.82 25.38 -20.48
C VAL A 419 -19.92 24.39 -19.76
N ASN A 420 -18.71 24.17 -20.28
CA ASN A 420 -17.71 23.33 -19.61
C ASN A 420 -17.29 23.95 -18.27
N VAL A 421 -17.35 23.14 -17.21
CA VAL A 421 -17.05 23.56 -15.83
C VAL A 421 -15.89 22.78 -15.21
N SER A 422 -15.19 21.93 -15.98
CA SER A 422 -14.16 21.01 -15.45
C SER A 422 -12.99 21.73 -14.77
N ASN A 423 -12.72 22.98 -15.14
CA ASN A 423 -11.67 23.83 -14.57
C ASN A 423 -12.20 25.04 -13.79
N GLU A 424 -13.51 25.10 -13.52
CA GLU A 424 -14.10 26.21 -12.76
C GLU A 424 -14.07 25.95 -11.24
N SER A 425 -14.07 27.03 -10.45
CA SER A 425 -14.14 26.93 -8.99
C SER A 425 -15.52 26.48 -8.52
N TYR A 426 -15.57 25.83 -7.35
CA TYR A 426 -16.81 25.32 -6.75
C TYR A 426 -17.92 26.38 -6.72
N ASP A 427 -17.59 27.57 -6.23
CA ASP A 427 -18.54 28.68 -6.08
C ASP A 427 -19.11 29.15 -7.42
N LYS A 428 -18.29 29.18 -8.49
CA LYS A 428 -18.74 29.55 -9.83
C LYS A 428 -19.72 28.53 -10.40
N VAL A 429 -19.46 27.24 -10.17
CA VAL A 429 -20.33 26.17 -10.68
C VAL A 429 -21.64 26.09 -9.89
N VAL A 430 -21.58 26.27 -8.57
CA VAL A 430 -22.78 26.40 -7.72
C VAL A 430 -23.62 27.60 -8.17
N ALA A 431 -22.99 28.76 -8.43
CA ALA A 431 -23.70 29.93 -8.94
C ALA A 431 -24.36 29.67 -10.30
N ARG A 432 -23.70 28.95 -11.22
CA ARG A 432 -24.29 28.54 -12.51
C ARG A 432 -25.54 27.67 -12.32
N ILE A 433 -25.48 26.70 -11.42
CA ILE A 433 -26.61 25.80 -11.12
C ILE A 433 -27.76 26.58 -10.47
N GLN A 434 -27.47 27.47 -9.52
CA GLN A 434 -28.49 28.31 -8.88
C GLN A 434 -29.15 29.28 -9.87
N ASN A 435 -28.38 29.84 -10.80
CA ASN A 435 -28.86 30.74 -11.84
C ASN A 435 -29.59 30.02 -13.00
N SER A 436 -29.65 28.69 -12.99
CA SER A 436 -30.34 27.90 -14.01
C SER A 436 -31.88 27.95 -13.90
N GLY A 437 -32.41 28.55 -12.82
CA GLY A 437 -33.85 28.61 -12.58
C GLY A 437 -34.42 27.22 -12.27
N ASP A 438 -35.55 26.88 -12.90
CA ASP A 438 -36.25 25.62 -12.66
C ASP A 438 -35.77 24.46 -13.54
N ARG A 439 -34.91 24.70 -14.54
CA ARG A 439 -34.45 23.68 -15.49
C ARG A 439 -32.93 23.60 -15.50
N LEU A 440 -32.40 22.39 -15.42
CA LEU A 440 -30.96 22.16 -15.39
C LEU A 440 -30.59 21.03 -16.36
N THR A 441 -29.56 21.26 -17.17
CA THR A 441 -28.96 20.24 -18.04
C THR A 441 -27.52 20.04 -17.61
N LEU A 442 -27.15 18.81 -17.25
CA LEU A 442 -25.79 18.45 -16.89
C LEU A 442 -25.21 17.50 -17.94
N LEU A 443 -23.94 17.68 -18.29
CA LEU A 443 -23.14 16.62 -18.91
C LEU A 443 -22.32 15.97 -17.80
N VAL A 444 -22.59 14.70 -17.54
CA VAL A 444 -21.90 13.91 -16.52
C VAL A 444 -21.26 12.67 -17.13
N CYS A 445 -20.23 12.12 -16.49
CA CYS A 445 -19.70 10.83 -16.88
C CYS A 445 -19.22 10.05 -15.66
N SER A 446 -19.28 8.72 -15.76
CA SER A 446 -18.76 7.86 -14.71
C SER A 446 -17.27 8.09 -14.48
N LYS A 447 -16.79 7.73 -13.29
CA LYS A 447 -15.37 7.78 -12.91
C LYS A 447 -14.47 7.05 -13.92
N ASP A 448 -14.89 5.90 -14.44
CA ASP A 448 -14.11 5.13 -15.41
C ASP A 448 -14.07 5.80 -16.77
N ALA A 449 -15.19 6.38 -17.23
CA ALA A 449 -15.23 7.18 -18.47
C ALA A 449 -14.37 8.45 -18.34
N TYR A 450 -14.45 9.15 -17.21
CA TYR A 450 -13.63 10.34 -16.95
C TYR A 450 -12.13 10.01 -16.98
N ARG A 451 -11.71 8.92 -16.30
CA ARG A 451 -10.31 8.46 -16.31
C ARG A 451 -9.85 8.01 -17.69
N TYR A 452 -10.71 7.31 -18.43
CA TYR A 452 -10.42 6.90 -19.80
C TYR A 452 -10.14 8.12 -20.69
N PHE A 453 -11.05 9.11 -20.71
CA PHE A 453 -10.88 10.29 -21.56
C PHE A 453 -9.71 11.18 -21.14
N GLN A 454 -9.50 11.38 -19.83
CA GLN A 454 -8.34 12.12 -19.31
C GLN A 454 -7.01 11.42 -19.64
N GLY A 455 -6.95 10.10 -19.47
CA GLY A 455 -5.74 9.31 -19.78
C GLY A 455 -5.36 9.31 -21.26
N HIS A 456 -6.33 9.54 -22.16
CA HIS A 456 -6.13 9.60 -23.61
C HIS A 456 -6.14 11.03 -24.17
N ASN A 457 -6.22 12.06 -23.32
CA ASN A 457 -6.37 13.47 -23.73
C ASN A 457 -7.57 13.73 -24.69
N ILE A 458 -8.68 13.01 -24.50
CA ILE A 458 -9.89 13.18 -25.29
C ILE A 458 -10.83 14.16 -24.55
N PRO A 459 -11.25 15.28 -25.17
CA PRO A 459 -12.18 16.21 -24.53
C PRO A 459 -13.57 15.57 -24.43
N ILE A 460 -14.15 15.57 -23.24
CA ILE A 460 -15.51 15.08 -23.01
C ILE A 460 -16.49 16.18 -23.44
N THR A 461 -17.38 15.86 -24.39
CA THR A 461 -18.32 16.82 -24.96
C THR A 461 -19.71 16.22 -25.09
N ALA A 462 -20.74 17.07 -25.16
CA ALA A 462 -22.13 16.64 -25.30
C ALA A 462 -22.41 15.80 -26.57
N SER A 463 -21.59 15.93 -27.64
CA SER A 463 -21.75 15.12 -28.86
C SER A 463 -21.38 13.64 -28.69
N MET A 464 -20.72 13.30 -27.58
CA MET A 464 -20.34 11.94 -27.24
C MET A 464 -21.41 11.22 -26.40
N ALA A 465 -22.42 11.96 -25.91
CA ALA A 465 -23.49 11.42 -25.11
C ALA A 465 -24.54 10.69 -25.97
N ASP A 466 -25.16 9.66 -25.39
CA ASP A 466 -26.26 8.90 -26.01
C ASP A 466 -27.51 9.76 -26.25
#